data_AF-A0A7W1KL22-F1
#
_entry.id   AF-A0A7W1KL22-F1
#
_cell.length_a   1.000
_cell.length_b   1.000
_cell.length_c   1.000
_cell.angle_alpha   90.00
_cell.angle_beta   90.00
_cell.angle_gamma   90.00
#
_symmetry.space_group_name_H-M   'P 1'
#
loop_
_entity.id
_entity.type
_entity.pdbx_description
1 polymer ?
#
loop_
_entity_poly.entity_id
_entity_poly.type
_entity_poly.pdbx_seq_one_letter_code
_entity_poly.pdbx_strand_id
1 'polypeptide(L)'
;MSPLAFAAAAAMGNVIGALAVVRHLRRGLRLIDACLAFGAGFMLAVTVLGVLPEVLKDSPGAALYVLLGYFAVHLAQHVFTSHFHFGEETHRLSPAAGNSALLGLTLHTFFDGVAIASGFLVSGQLGILLFLAVLLHKLPEGVTIASVMVAGGQSRARAIGAAAILGGATVLGVLLTEQIGPLARHGLALSGGVTLYVAASNLVPEFQAKRGWLSGLAFVGGAVGFFLTELLLEGWLR
;
A
#
# COMPACT_ATOMS: atom_id res chain seq x y z
N MET A 1 -10.37 -11.58 15.40
CA MET A 1 -9.15 -10.75 15.26
C MET A 1 -9.58 -9.33 14.93
N SER A 2 -8.99 -8.27 15.52
CA SER A 2 -9.50 -6.89 15.36
C SER A 2 -8.84 -6.18 14.16
N PRO A 3 -9.58 -5.85 13.07
CA PRO A 3 -9.01 -5.16 11.91
C PRO A 3 -8.37 -3.81 12.26
N LEU A 4 -8.86 -3.13 13.30
CA LEU A 4 -8.31 -1.86 13.77
C LEU A 4 -6.89 -2.00 14.35
N ALA A 5 -6.60 -3.10 15.03
CA ALA A 5 -5.25 -3.35 15.55
C ALA A 5 -4.24 -3.54 14.40
N PHE A 6 -4.66 -4.23 13.33
CA PHE A 6 -3.86 -4.40 12.12
C PHE A 6 -3.65 -3.08 11.37
N ALA A 7 -4.70 -2.27 11.20
CA ALA A 7 -4.57 -0.95 10.60
C ALA A 7 -3.68 -0.01 11.43
N ALA A 8 -3.77 -0.04 12.76
CA ALA A 8 -2.88 0.73 13.62
C ALA A 8 -1.42 0.30 13.46
N ALA A 9 -1.15 -1.01 13.35
CA ALA A 9 0.19 -1.53 13.07
C ALA A 9 0.71 -1.08 11.70
N ALA A 10 -0.11 -1.13 10.66
CA ALA A 10 0.24 -0.63 9.33
C ALA A 10 0.52 0.89 9.35
N ALA A 11 -0.34 1.67 10.01
CA ALA A 11 -0.20 3.12 10.16
C ALA A 11 1.10 3.53 10.87
N MET A 12 1.55 2.76 11.86
CA MET A 12 2.87 2.97 12.48
C MET A 12 4.00 2.82 11.47
N GLY A 13 3.88 1.93 10.48
CA GLY A 13 4.84 1.75 9.40
C GLY A 13 5.12 3.05 8.64
N ASN A 14 4.08 3.83 8.30
CA ASN A 14 4.23 5.13 7.65
C ASN A 14 5.06 6.10 8.50
N VAL A 15 4.71 6.22 9.78
CA VAL A 15 5.39 7.15 10.70
C VAL A 15 6.84 6.73 10.93
N ILE A 16 7.11 5.43 11.10
CA ILE A 16 8.46 4.88 11.24
C ILE A 16 9.29 5.18 10.00
N GLY A 17 8.74 4.97 8.80
CA GLY A 17 9.39 5.31 7.54
C GLY A 17 9.76 6.79 7.45
N ALA A 18 8.83 7.68 7.79
CA ALA A 18 9.08 9.13 7.79
C ALA A 18 10.16 9.55 8.80
N LEU A 19 10.15 8.96 9.99
CA LEU A 19 11.16 9.21 11.01
C LEU A 19 12.56 8.77 10.56
N ALA A 20 12.67 7.70 9.77
CA ALA A 20 13.95 7.25 9.21
C ALA A 20 14.59 8.32 8.31
N VAL A 21 13.78 8.97 7.46
CA VAL A 21 14.22 10.07 6.60
C VAL A 21 14.62 11.30 7.42
N VAL A 22 13.74 11.73 8.33
CA VAL A 22 13.95 12.96 9.12
C VAL A 22 15.17 12.85 10.05
N ARG A 23 15.51 11.64 10.50
CA ARG A 23 16.70 11.34 11.33
C ARG A 23 17.94 11.01 10.51
N HIS A 24 17.91 11.14 9.18
CA HIS A 24 19.03 10.87 8.28
C HIS A 24 19.59 9.45 8.39
N LEU A 25 18.73 8.45 8.61
CA LEU A 25 19.11 7.05 8.71
C LEU A 25 19.37 6.43 7.32
N ARG A 26 20.32 7.01 6.57
CA ARG A 26 20.66 6.64 5.17
C ARG A 26 21.05 5.18 4.98
N ARG A 27 21.48 4.48 6.04
CA ARG A 27 21.76 3.03 5.99
C ARG A 27 20.51 2.18 5.72
N GLY A 28 19.31 2.72 5.92
CA GLY A 28 18.04 2.03 5.68
C GLY A 28 17.58 1.93 4.23
N LEU A 29 18.21 2.65 3.29
CA LEU A 29 17.71 2.75 1.90
C LEU A 29 17.69 1.41 1.16
N ARG A 30 18.71 0.56 1.38
CA ARG A 30 18.72 -0.81 0.82
C ARG A 30 17.61 -1.68 1.38
N LEU A 31 17.28 -1.51 2.67
CA LEU A 31 16.18 -2.23 3.30
C LEU A 31 14.84 -1.73 2.75
N ILE A 32 14.69 -0.42 2.57
CA ILE A 32 13.49 0.19 1.97
C ILE A 32 13.26 -0.34 0.57
N ASP A 33 14.31 -0.40 -0.26
CA ASP A 33 14.23 -0.93 -1.63
C ASP A 33 13.90 -2.43 -1.66
N ALA A 34 14.45 -3.20 -0.72
CA ALA A 34 14.11 -4.62 -0.57
C ALA A 34 12.66 -4.81 -0.12
N CYS A 35 12.19 -4.03 0.87
CA CYS A 35 10.79 -4.04 1.32
C CYS A 35 9.84 -3.62 0.20
N LEU A 36 10.21 -2.62 -0.61
CA LEU A 36 9.44 -2.15 -1.76
C LEU A 36 9.26 -3.27 -2.80
N ALA A 37 10.36 -3.90 -3.21
CA ALA A 37 10.33 -4.97 -4.21
C ALA A 37 9.60 -6.21 -3.69
N PHE A 38 9.92 -6.66 -2.47
CA PHE A 38 9.25 -7.79 -1.83
C PHE A 38 7.75 -7.52 -1.62
N GLY A 39 7.40 -6.34 -1.12
CA GLY A 39 6.02 -5.89 -0.96
C GLY A 39 5.25 -5.88 -2.27
N ALA A 40 5.84 -5.38 -3.36
CA ALA A 40 5.23 -5.40 -4.68
C ALA A 40 4.89 -6.82 -5.16
N GLY A 41 5.80 -7.77 -4.95
CA GLY A 41 5.57 -9.17 -5.29
C GLY A 41 4.49 -9.82 -4.45
N PHE A 42 4.50 -9.56 -3.15
CA PHE A 42 3.47 -10.05 -2.22
C PHE A 42 2.09 -9.46 -2.57
N MET A 43 2.01 -8.15 -2.82
CA MET A 43 0.78 -7.45 -3.19
C MET A 43 0.21 -7.98 -4.50
N LEU A 44 1.05 -8.16 -5.52
CA LEU A 44 0.59 -8.73 -6.79
C LEU A 44 0.07 -10.16 -6.60
N ALA A 45 0.77 -10.98 -5.81
CA ALA A 45 0.36 -12.35 -5.51
C ALA A 45 -0.98 -12.40 -4.74
N VAL A 46 -1.12 -11.66 -3.63
CA VAL A 46 -2.38 -11.64 -2.87
C VAL A 46 -3.55 -11.12 -3.70
N THR A 47 -3.32 -10.16 -4.60
CA THR A 47 -4.38 -9.68 -5.48
C THR A 47 -4.79 -10.75 -6.48
N VAL A 48 -3.83 -11.34 -7.21
CA VAL A 48 -4.13 -12.29 -8.29
C VAL A 48 -4.64 -13.63 -7.78
N LEU A 49 -4.13 -14.09 -6.63
CA LEU A 49 -4.37 -15.44 -6.13
C LEU A 49 -5.36 -15.49 -4.97
N GLY A 50 -5.41 -14.43 -4.15
CA GLY A 50 -6.36 -14.32 -3.04
C GLY A 50 -7.60 -13.53 -3.44
N VAL A 51 -7.44 -12.25 -3.77
CA VAL A 51 -8.56 -11.32 -3.94
C VAL A 51 -9.39 -11.59 -5.19
N LEU A 52 -8.76 -11.67 -6.37
CA LEU A 52 -9.49 -11.81 -7.64
C LEU A 52 -10.34 -13.08 -7.70
N PRO A 53 -9.83 -14.28 -7.34
CA PRO A 53 -10.66 -15.49 -7.36
C PRO A 53 -11.84 -15.39 -6.38
N GLU A 54 -11.61 -14.81 -5.20
CA GLU A 54 -12.65 -14.64 -4.17
C GLU A 54 -13.79 -13.73 -4.66
N VAL A 55 -13.47 -12.55 -5.18
CA VAL A 55 -14.52 -11.59 -5.57
C VAL A 55 -15.25 -11.98 -6.86
N LEU A 56 -14.59 -12.72 -7.76
CA LEU A 56 -15.17 -13.13 -9.05
C LEU A 56 -16.03 -14.40 -8.96
N LYS A 57 -15.94 -15.15 -7.85
CA LYS A 57 -16.67 -16.41 -7.65
C LYS A 57 -18.19 -16.23 -7.71
N ASP A 58 -18.70 -15.19 -7.06
CA ASP A 58 -20.14 -15.05 -6.79
C ASP A 58 -20.80 -13.86 -7.51
N SER A 59 -20.03 -13.00 -8.18
CA SER A 59 -20.56 -11.79 -8.81
C SER A 59 -19.84 -11.38 -10.10
N PRO A 60 -20.48 -11.54 -11.28
CA PRO A 60 -19.95 -11.02 -12.54
C PRO A 60 -19.68 -9.50 -12.51
N GLY A 61 -20.40 -8.76 -11.68
CA GLY A 61 -20.20 -7.32 -11.49
C GLY A 61 -18.93 -6.96 -10.71
N ALA A 62 -18.33 -7.89 -9.98
CA ALA A 62 -17.12 -7.63 -9.19
C ALA A 62 -15.93 -7.19 -10.06
N ALA A 63 -15.81 -7.72 -11.28
CA ALA A 63 -14.77 -7.31 -12.24
C ALA A 63 -14.83 -5.81 -12.56
N LEU A 64 -16.04 -5.24 -12.66
CA LEU A 64 -16.21 -3.80 -12.86
C LEU A 64 -15.68 -3.01 -11.66
N TYR A 65 -15.95 -3.46 -10.43
CA TYR A 65 -15.44 -2.78 -9.24
C TYR A 65 -13.91 -2.87 -9.11
N VAL A 66 -13.30 -4.00 -9.49
CA VAL A 66 -11.84 -4.10 -9.62
C VAL A 66 -11.32 -3.06 -10.62
N LEU A 67 -11.94 -2.97 -11.80
CA LEU A 67 -11.53 -2.00 -12.82
C LEU A 67 -11.70 -0.55 -12.35
N LEU A 68 -12.81 -0.25 -11.66
CA LEU A 68 -13.07 1.07 -11.07
C LEU A 68 -12.03 1.41 -10.01
N GLY A 69 -11.64 0.47 -9.15
CA GLY A 69 -10.58 0.66 -8.17
C GLY A 69 -9.23 1.00 -8.81
N TYR A 70 -8.85 0.24 -9.84
CA TYR A 70 -7.63 0.48 -10.61
C TYR A 70 -7.63 1.88 -11.25
N PHE A 71 -8.71 2.23 -11.95
CA PHE A 71 -8.81 3.54 -12.62
C PHE A 71 -8.95 4.71 -11.66
N ALA A 72 -9.56 4.52 -10.49
CA ALA A 72 -9.66 5.57 -9.48
C ALA A 72 -8.27 6.04 -9.05
N VAL A 73 -7.33 5.11 -8.80
CA VAL A 73 -5.96 5.47 -8.44
C VAL A 73 -5.20 6.02 -9.63
N HIS A 74 -5.38 5.45 -10.82
CA HIS A 74 -4.76 5.98 -12.03
C HIS A 74 -5.10 7.44 -12.25
N LEU A 75 -6.40 7.76 -12.20
CA LEU A 75 -6.90 9.12 -12.40
C LEU A 75 -6.46 10.05 -11.26
N ALA A 76 -6.54 9.59 -10.01
CA ALA A 76 -6.02 10.30 -8.85
C ALA A 76 -4.56 10.73 -9.06
N GLN A 77 -3.72 9.80 -9.51
CA GLN A 77 -2.29 10.02 -9.62
C GLN A 77 -1.86 10.78 -10.88
N HIS A 78 -2.56 10.63 -12.00
CA HIS A 78 -2.13 11.18 -13.30
C HIS A 78 -2.93 12.39 -13.76
N VAL A 79 -4.14 12.61 -13.24
CA VAL A 79 -4.94 13.79 -13.60
C VAL A 79 -4.94 14.82 -12.49
N PHE A 80 -4.97 14.40 -11.23
CA PHE A 80 -5.08 15.31 -10.09
C PHE A 80 -3.75 15.53 -9.37
N THR A 81 -2.70 14.75 -9.69
CA THR A 81 -1.40 14.92 -9.04
C THR A 81 -0.21 15.00 -9.99
N SER A 82 0.84 15.70 -9.56
CA SER A 82 2.15 15.63 -10.21
C SER A 82 2.79 14.27 -9.90
N HIS A 83 3.42 13.67 -10.91
CA HIS A 83 4.10 12.38 -10.79
C HIS A 83 5.14 12.37 -9.65
N PHE A 84 5.18 11.29 -8.88
CA PHE A 84 6.18 11.04 -7.83
C PHE A 84 6.62 9.58 -7.86
N HIS A 85 7.81 9.34 -7.30
CA HIS A 85 8.48 8.04 -7.24
C HIS A 85 8.41 7.46 -5.82
N PHE A 86 8.37 6.14 -5.70
CA PHE A 86 8.40 5.48 -4.38
C PHE A 86 9.85 5.35 -3.88
N GLY A 87 10.09 5.58 -2.59
CA GLY A 87 11.42 5.56 -1.97
C GLY A 87 11.94 6.97 -1.66
N GLU A 88 13.25 7.10 -1.43
CA GLU A 88 13.84 8.40 -1.05
C GLU A 88 13.98 9.33 -2.27
N GLU A 89 13.25 10.44 -2.24
CA GLU A 89 13.42 11.54 -3.19
C GLU A 89 14.61 12.42 -2.82
N THR A 90 15.49 12.70 -3.79
CA THR A 90 16.73 13.47 -3.58
C THR A 90 16.83 14.70 -4.47
N HIS A 91 15.95 14.84 -5.46
CA HIS A 91 15.91 16.01 -6.33
C HIS A 91 15.14 17.16 -5.68
N ARG A 92 15.46 18.41 -6.05
CA ARG A 92 14.69 19.57 -5.58
C ARG A 92 13.31 19.56 -6.22
N LEU A 93 12.27 19.61 -5.39
CA LEU A 93 10.88 19.68 -5.83
C LEU A 93 10.24 21.00 -5.41
N SER A 94 9.08 21.31 -5.98
CA SER A 94 8.25 22.39 -5.48
C SER A 94 7.45 21.93 -4.26
N PRO A 95 7.07 22.83 -3.33
CA PRO A 95 6.16 22.50 -2.24
C PRO A 95 4.82 21.92 -2.73
N ALA A 96 4.37 22.36 -3.91
CA ALA A 96 3.14 21.88 -4.54
C ALA A 96 3.23 20.39 -4.91
N ALA A 97 4.38 19.92 -5.37
CA ALA A 97 4.59 18.50 -5.70
C ALA A 97 4.42 17.59 -4.46
N GLY A 98 4.90 18.02 -3.29
CA GLY A 98 4.71 17.27 -2.04
C GLY A 98 3.26 17.20 -1.58
N ASN A 99 2.52 18.31 -1.63
CA ASN A 99 1.09 18.31 -1.31
C ASN A 99 0.29 17.46 -2.30
N SER A 100 0.70 17.47 -3.56
CA SER A 100 0.10 16.67 -4.62
C SER A 100 0.32 15.17 -4.38
N ALA A 101 1.56 14.77 -4.08
CA ALA A 101 1.87 13.39 -3.69
C ALA A 101 1.07 12.94 -2.46
N LEU A 102 0.95 13.79 -1.43
CA LEU A 102 0.13 13.48 -0.25
C LEU A 102 -1.32 13.18 -0.61
N LEU A 103 -1.94 14.00 -1.48
CA LEU A 103 -3.32 13.79 -1.91
C LEU A 103 -3.50 12.45 -2.62
N GLY A 104 -2.63 12.13 -3.57
CA GLY A 104 -2.67 10.87 -4.33
C GLY A 104 -2.45 9.64 -3.45
N LEU A 105 -1.45 9.69 -2.56
CA LEU A 105 -1.15 8.62 -1.59
C LEU A 105 -2.30 8.43 -0.58
N THR A 106 -2.94 9.51 -0.14
CA THR A 106 -4.05 9.43 0.83
C THR A 106 -5.21 8.59 0.28
N LEU A 107 -5.53 8.75 -1.01
CA LEU A 107 -6.61 8.01 -1.64
C LEU A 107 -6.35 6.51 -1.65
N HIS A 108 -5.19 6.03 -2.11
CA HIS A 108 -4.92 4.59 -2.06
C HIS A 108 -4.77 4.09 -0.62
N THR A 109 -4.25 4.93 0.29
CA THR A 109 -3.97 4.51 1.67
C THR A 109 -5.25 4.30 2.46
N PHE A 110 -6.30 5.04 2.09
CA PHE A 110 -7.66 4.75 2.52
C PHE A 110 -8.13 3.35 2.08
N PHE A 111 -7.92 3.01 0.81
CA PHE A 111 -8.32 1.70 0.27
C PHE A 111 -7.48 0.54 0.78
N ASP A 112 -6.27 0.76 1.30
CA ASP A 112 -5.54 -0.26 2.06
C ASP A 112 -6.27 -0.62 3.36
N GLY A 113 -6.85 0.38 4.03
CA GLY A 113 -7.73 0.16 5.18
C GLY A 113 -8.98 -0.63 4.80
N VAL A 114 -9.60 -0.26 3.67
CA VAL A 114 -10.73 -1.01 3.11
C VAL A 114 -10.35 -2.45 2.80
N ALA A 115 -9.15 -2.69 2.24
CA ALA A 115 -8.65 -4.02 1.94
C ALA A 115 -8.54 -4.89 3.20
N ILE A 116 -7.94 -4.35 4.28
CA ILE A 116 -7.79 -5.05 5.56
C ILE A 116 -9.17 -5.41 6.12
N ALA A 117 -10.09 -4.44 6.21
CA ALA A 117 -11.42 -4.67 6.76
C ALA A 117 -12.22 -5.68 5.92
N SER A 118 -12.31 -5.47 4.60
CA SER A 118 -13.03 -6.39 3.71
C SER A 118 -12.42 -7.78 3.68
N GLY A 119 -11.09 -7.90 3.80
CA GLY A 119 -10.42 -9.18 3.96
C GLY A 119 -10.91 -9.95 5.19
N PHE A 120 -10.96 -9.28 6.35
CA PHE A 120 -11.47 -9.89 7.58
C PHE A 120 -12.98 -10.17 7.56
N LEU A 121 -13.77 -9.41 6.79
CA LEU A 121 -15.19 -9.71 6.56
C LEU A 121 -15.39 -11.00 5.77
N VAL A 122 -14.46 -11.32 4.84
CA VAL A 122 -14.47 -12.58 4.10
C VAL A 122 -13.91 -13.73 4.94
N SER A 123 -12.67 -13.60 5.43
CA SER A 123 -12.05 -14.60 6.30
C SER A 123 -10.88 -14.05 7.11
N GLY A 124 -10.59 -14.67 8.25
CA GLY A 124 -9.42 -14.33 9.06
C GLY A 124 -8.10 -14.49 8.29
N GLN A 125 -8.00 -15.53 7.46
CA GLN A 125 -6.83 -15.80 6.62
C GLN A 125 -6.60 -14.67 5.59
N LEU A 126 -7.61 -14.32 4.80
CA LEU A 126 -7.49 -13.27 3.79
C LEU A 126 -7.22 -11.90 4.43
N GLY A 127 -7.85 -11.61 5.57
CA GLY A 127 -7.57 -10.41 6.36
C GLY A 127 -6.11 -10.28 6.79
N ILE A 128 -5.48 -11.36 7.26
CA ILE A 128 -4.05 -11.37 7.63
C ILE A 128 -3.17 -11.19 6.38
N LEU A 129 -3.47 -11.88 5.28
CA LEU A 129 -2.71 -11.77 4.03
C LEU A 129 -2.74 -10.33 3.49
N LEU A 130 -3.92 -9.70 3.45
CA LEU A 130 -4.06 -8.31 3.03
C LEU A 130 -3.38 -7.33 3.98
N PHE A 131 -3.47 -7.55 5.30
CA PHE A 131 -2.71 -6.78 6.27
C PHE A 131 -1.20 -6.84 6.00
N LEU A 132 -0.64 -8.03 5.75
CA LEU A 132 0.78 -8.18 5.48
C LEU A 132 1.17 -7.49 4.17
N ALA A 133 0.36 -7.63 3.12
CA ALA A 133 0.56 -6.93 1.86
C ALA A 133 0.62 -5.40 2.05
N VAL A 134 -0.29 -4.87 2.87
CA VAL A 134 -0.32 -3.45 3.24
C VAL A 134 0.92 -3.08 4.05
N LEU A 135 1.20 -3.80 5.14
CA LEU A 135 2.30 -3.51 6.06
C LEU A 135 3.65 -3.43 5.35
N LEU A 136 3.91 -4.35 4.41
CA LEU A 136 5.19 -4.47 3.70
C LEU A 136 5.57 -3.20 2.92
N HIS A 137 4.58 -2.43 2.45
CA HIS A 137 4.84 -1.20 1.69
C HIS A 137 4.56 0.10 2.47
N LYS A 138 4.07 0.05 3.72
CA LYS A 138 3.86 1.25 4.55
C LYS A 138 5.14 1.94 5.02
N LEU A 139 6.18 1.17 5.32
CA LEU A 139 7.49 1.76 5.65
C LEU A 139 8.09 2.49 4.42
N PRO A 140 8.21 1.86 3.23
CA PRO A 140 8.61 2.56 2.01
C PRO A 140 7.75 3.77 1.65
N GLU A 141 6.43 3.69 1.80
CA GLU A 141 5.51 4.82 1.55
C GLU A 141 5.75 5.98 2.52
N GLY A 142 5.98 5.68 3.81
CA GLY A 142 6.35 6.66 4.82
C GLY A 142 7.66 7.39 4.51
N VAL A 143 8.66 6.66 4.02
CA VAL A 143 9.91 7.23 3.52
C VAL A 143 9.63 8.15 2.34
N THR A 144 8.83 7.67 1.38
CA THR A 144 8.47 8.40 0.16
C THR A 144 7.90 9.77 0.47
N ILE A 145 6.80 9.82 1.22
CA ILE A 145 6.12 11.08 1.47
C ILE A 145 6.98 12.04 2.30
N ALA A 146 7.78 11.52 3.23
CA ALA A 146 8.67 12.36 4.03
C ALA A 146 9.80 12.95 3.18
N SER A 147 10.41 12.16 2.31
CA SER A 147 11.46 12.62 1.41
C SER A 147 10.93 13.65 0.42
N VAL A 148 9.79 13.40 -0.23
CA VAL A 148 9.16 14.35 -1.15
C VAL A 148 8.82 15.67 -0.45
N MET A 149 8.29 15.63 0.77
CA MET A 149 7.99 16.85 1.55
C MET A 149 9.26 17.66 1.85
N VAL A 150 10.32 17.00 2.33
CA VAL A 150 11.61 17.66 2.64
C VAL A 150 12.28 18.20 1.37
N ALA A 151 12.28 17.41 0.29
CA ALA A 151 12.78 17.79 -1.03
C ALA A 151 12.02 18.99 -1.64
N GLY A 152 10.72 19.10 -1.32
CA GLY A 152 9.86 20.24 -1.62
C GLY A 152 10.08 21.46 -0.73
N GLY A 153 11.07 21.44 0.18
CA GLY A 153 11.39 22.54 1.09
C GLY A 153 10.46 22.65 2.30
N GLN A 154 9.59 21.66 2.55
CA GLN A 154 8.72 21.65 3.73
C GLN A 154 9.49 21.26 4.99
N SER A 155 8.97 21.65 6.16
CA SER A 155 9.59 21.33 7.44
C SER A 155 9.52 19.83 7.77
N ARG A 156 10.48 19.35 8.57
CA ARG A 156 10.49 17.96 9.08
C ARG A 156 9.19 17.58 9.81
N ALA A 157 8.58 18.53 10.51
CA ALA A 157 7.30 18.33 11.18
C ALA A 157 6.15 18.10 10.18
N ARG A 158 6.13 18.83 9.06
CA ARG A 158 5.15 18.59 7.97
C ARG A 158 5.37 17.25 7.30
N ALA A 159 6.63 16.82 7.11
CA ALA A 159 6.94 15.51 6.57
C ALA A 159 6.41 14.36 7.44
N ILE A 160 6.61 14.43 8.76
CA ILE A 160 6.06 13.44 9.71
C ILE A 160 4.52 13.53 9.76
N GLY A 161 3.97 14.75 9.76
CA GLY A 161 2.52 14.96 9.74
C GLY A 161 1.86 14.38 8.48
N ALA A 162 2.50 14.49 7.32
CA ALA A 162 2.03 13.89 6.08
C ALA A 162 1.98 12.36 6.17
N ALA A 163 3.01 11.72 6.73
CA ALA A 163 2.98 10.27 6.97
C ALA A 163 1.94 9.84 8.01
N ALA A 164 1.68 10.68 9.03
CA ALA A 164 0.61 10.44 9.99
C ALA A 164 -0.79 10.56 9.35
N ILE A 165 -0.97 11.49 8.40
CA ILE A 165 -2.21 11.60 7.60
C ILE A 165 -2.43 10.31 6.79
N LEU A 166 -1.39 9.78 6.15
CA LEU A 166 -1.47 8.49 5.45
C LEU A 166 -1.88 7.37 6.42
N GLY A 167 -1.18 7.20 7.54
CA GLY A 167 -1.56 6.18 8.54
C GLY A 167 -3.00 6.36 9.05
N GLY A 168 -3.45 7.60 9.24
CA GLY A 168 -4.83 7.92 9.60
C GLY A 168 -5.84 7.52 8.51
N ALA A 169 -5.49 7.65 7.23
CA ALA A 169 -6.33 7.22 6.12
C ALA A 169 -6.55 5.70 6.12
N THR A 170 -5.53 4.88 6.43
CA THR A 170 -5.70 3.43 6.60
C THR A 170 -6.66 3.09 7.74
N VAL A 171 -6.51 3.75 8.89
CA VAL A 171 -7.42 3.54 10.03
C VAL A 171 -8.85 3.96 9.66
N LEU A 172 -9.01 5.09 8.98
CA LEU A 172 -10.31 5.57 8.51
C LEU A 172 -10.95 4.60 7.51
N GLY A 173 -10.16 4.02 6.61
CA GLY A 173 -10.61 2.98 5.68
C GLY A 173 -11.23 1.80 6.40
N VAL A 174 -10.56 1.27 7.44
CA VAL A 174 -11.12 0.19 8.27
C VAL A 174 -12.42 0.63 8.95
N LEU A 175 -12.44 1.79 9.61
CA LEU A 175 -13.60 2.28 10.37
C LEU A 175 -14.85 2.48 9.49
N LEU A 176 -14.66 2.93 8.24
CA LEU A 176 -15.77 3.26 7.34
C LEU A 176 -16.24 2.10 6.48
N THR A 177 -15.48 1.01 6.37
CA THR A 177 -15.80 -0.09 5.44
C THR A 177 -17.16 -0.72 5.75
N GLU A 178 -17.41 -1.08 7.02
CA GLU A 178 -18.69 -1.70 7.41
C GLU A 178 -19.84 -0.68 7.48
N GLN A 179 -19.53 0.60 7.73
CA GLN A 179 -20.52 1.65 7.92
C GLN A 179 -21.08 2.19 6.60
N ILE A 180 -20.34 2.02 5.50
CA ILE A 180 -20.73 2.48 4.17
C ILE A 180 -21.14 1.27 3.34
N GLY A 181 -22.45 1.09 3.11
CA GLY A 181 -23.01 -0.08 2.41
C GLY A 181 -22.29 -0.48 1.11
N PRO A 182 -21.97 0.45 0.20
CA PRO A 182 -21.16 0.14 -0.98
C PRO A 182 -19.76 -0.41 -0.67
N LEU A 183 -19.07 0.09 0.35
CA LEU A 183 -17.76 -0.43 0.77
C LEU A 183 -17.90 -1.80 1.45
N ALA A 184 -18.94 -2.02 2.25
CA ALA A 184 -19.19 -3.32 2.86
C ALA A 184 -19.43 -4.41 1.79
N ARG A 185 -20.08 -4.05 0.67
CA ARG A 185 -20.42 -5.00 -0.41
C ARG A 185 -19.33 -5.16 -1.47
N HIS A 186 -18.65 -4.08 -1.82
CA HIS A 186 -17.74 -4.04 -2.97
C HIS A 186 -16.32 -3.60 -2.60
N GLY A 187 -16.04 -3.37 -1.31
CA GLY A 187 -14.76 -2.90 -0.79
C GLY A 187 -13.62 -3.83 -1.18
N LEU A 188 -13.78 -5.15 -1.05
CA LEU A 188 -12.74 -6.10 -1.43
C LEU A 188 -12.37 -6.00 -2.92
N ALA A 189 -13.38 -5.91 -3.80
CA ALA A 189 -13.16 -5.80 -5.24
C ALA A 189 -12.51 -4.46 -5.62
N LEU A 190 -13.02 -3.34 -5.08
CA LEU A 190 -12.44 -2.01 -5.26
C LEU A 190 -10.98 -1.98 -4.79
N SER A 191 -10.71 -2.44 -3.57
CA SER A 191 -9.37 -2.52 -3.01
C SER A 191 -8.47 -3.46 -3.80
N GLY A 192 -8.97 -4.58 -4.33
CA GLY A 192 -8.20 -5.45 -5.23
C GLY A 192 -7.69 -4.71 -6.46
N GLY A 193 -8.53 -3.88 -7.08
CA GLY A 193 -8.13 -2.99 -8.18
C GLY A 193 -7.08 -1.95 -7.79
N VAL A 194 -7.28 -1.32 -6.62
CA VAL A 194 -6.32 -0.36 -6.05
C VAL A 194 -4.96 -1.02 -5.80
N THR A 195 -4.94 -2.16 -5.10
CA THR A 195 -3.73 -2.92 -4.78
C THR A 195 -3.02 -3.38 -6.06
N LEU A 196 -3.78 -3.83 -7.08
CA LEU A 196 -3.20 -4.18 -8.39
C LEU A 196 -2.50 -2.99 -9.04
N TYR A 197 -3.14 -1.82 -9.04
CA TYR A 197 -2.57 -0.61 -9.59
C TYR A 197 -1.30 -0.22 -8.84
N VAL A 198 -1.33 -0.17 -7.51
CA VAL A 198 -0.18 0.19 -6.69
C VAL A 198 0.97 -0.79 -6.94
N ALA A 199 0.72 -2.10 -6.87
CA ALA A 199 1.76 -3.10 -7.10
C ALA A 199 2.37 -2.98 -8.50
N ALA A 200 1.54 -3.01 -9.56
CA ALA A 200 2.02 -3.13 -10.93
C ALA A 200 2.47 -1.80 -11.56
N SER A 201 1.84 -0.69 -11.21
CA SER A 201 2.08 0.61 -11.85
C SER A 201 2.86 1.60 -10.98
N ASN A 202 2.94 1.38 -9.67
CA ASN A 202 3.77 2.22 -8.80
C ASN A 202 5.04 1.48 -8.35
N LEU A 203 4.90 0.34 -7.67
CA LEU A 203 6.03 -0.29 -7.00
C LEU A 203 6.96 -1.05 -7.97
N VAL A 204 6.40 -1.80 -8.93
CA VAL A 204 7.20 -2.56 -9.90
C VAL A 204 8.12 -1.68 -10.76
N PRO A 205 7.62 -0.59 -11.40
CA PRO A 205 8.48 0.29 -12.19
C PRO A 205 9.59 0.94 -11.34
N GLU A 206 9.29 1.27 -10.08
CA GLU A 206 10.20 1.95 -9.18
C GLU A 206 11.44 1.11 -8.86
N PHE A 207 11.26 -0.14 -8.41
CA PHE A 207 12.43 -0.97 -8.09
C PHE A 207 13.19 -1.42 -9.35
N GLN A 208 12.51 -1.52 -10.51
CA GLN A 208 13.14 -1.87 -11.78
C GLN A 208 13.97 -0.73 -12.36
N ALA A 209 13.63 0.52 -12.07
CA ALA A 209 14.46 1.68 -12.42
C ALA A 209 15.85 1.62 -11.75
N LYS A 210 15.96 0.89 -10.63
CA LYS A 210 17.23 0.68 -9.92
C LYS A 210 17.99 -0.50 -10.51
N ARG A 211 19.28 -0.32 -10.80
CA ARG A 211 20.14 -1.37 -11.36
C ARG A 211 20.44 -2.45 -10.31
N GLY A 212 20.05 -3.71 -10.58
CA GLY A 212 20.47 -4.87 -9.80
C GLY A 212 19.46 -6.02 -9.83
N TRP A 213 19.96 -7.25 -9.97
CA TRP A 213 19.12 -8.47 -10.01
C TRP A 213 18.49 -8.82 -8.64
N LEU A 214 19.06 -8.31 -7.54
CA LEU A 214 18.58 -8.58 -6.18
C LEU A 214 17.15 -8.08 -5.95
N SER A 215 16.75 -6.94 -6.53
CA SER A 215 15.38 -6.43 -6.41
C SER A 215 14.38 -7.33 -7.13
N GLY A 216 14.77 -7.89 -8.29
CA GLY A 216 13.95 -8.88 -8.99
C GLY A 216 13.77 -10.17 -8.19
N LEU A 217 14.82 -10.65 -7.52
CA LEU A 217 14.69 -11.76 -6.58
C LEU A 217 13.82 -11.44 -5.38
N ALA A 218 13.94 -10.24 -4.81
CA ALA A 218 13.09 -9.82 -3.70
C ALA A 218 11.61 -9.80 -4.13
N PHE A 219 11.30 -9.33 -5.34
CA PHE A 219 9.96 -9.36 -5.91
C PHE A 219 9.40 -10.78 -6.06
N VAL A 220 10.15 -11.70 -6.69
CA VAL A 220 9.73 -13.11 -6.77
C VAL A 220 9.62 -13.72 -5.38
N GLY A 221 10.56 -13.40 -4.48
CA GLY A 221 10.55 -13.82 -3.09
C GLY A 221 9.31 -13.32 -2.33
N GLY A 222 8.78 -12.14 -2.67
CA GLY A 222 7.52 -11.61 -2.14
C GLY A 222 6.32 -12.46 -2.53
N ALA A 223 6.24 -12.86 -3.80
CA ALA A 223 5.19 -13.76 -4.28
C ALA A 223 5.30 -15.16 -3.63
N VAL A 224 6.51 -15.71 -3.51
CA VAL A 224 6.74 -16.96 -2.77
C VAL A 224 6.38 -16.80 -1.29
N GLY A 225 6.72 -15.66 -0.69
CA GLY A 225 6.39 -15.31 0.69
C GLY A 225 4.88 -15.29 0.94
N PHE A 226 4.09 -14.80 -0.02
CA PHE A 226 2.64 -14.90 0.00
C PHE A 226 2.18 -16.36 0.08
N PHE A 227 2.62 -17.23 -0.83
CA PHE A 227 2.24 -18.65 -0.83
C PHE A 227 2.63 -19.37 0.46
N LEU A 228 3.85 -19.11 0.97
CA LEU A 228 4.30 -19.73 2.23
C LEU A 228 3.44 -19.26 3.40
N THR A 229 3.08 -17.99 3.43
CA THR A 229 2.22 -17.44 4.48
C THR A 229 0.81 -18.02 4.39
N GLU A 230 0.27 -18.14 3.18
CA GLU A 230 -1.03 -18.76 2.93
C GLU A 230 -1.07 -20.20 3.45
N LEU A 231 -0.09 -21.03 3.07
CA LEU A 231 0.02 -22.43 3.53
C LEU A 231 0.15 -22.54 5.06
N LEU A 232 0.93 -21.65 5.69
CA LEU A 232 1.10 -21.63 7.15
C LEU A 232 -0.21 -21.26 7.85
N LEU A 233 -0.96 -20.30 7.31
CA LEU A 233 -2.24 -19.89 7.88
C LEU A 233 -3.32 -20.96 7.71
N GLU A 234 -3.36 -21.68 6.59
CA GLU A 234 -4.26 -22.83 6.41
C GLU A 234 -4.02 -23.91 7.46
N GLY A 235 -2.77 -24.18 7.83
CA GLY A 235 -2.43 -25.15 8.86
C GLY A 235 -2.78 -24.69 10.28
N TRP A 236 -2.82 -23.38 10.53
CA TRP A 236 -3.03 -22.81 11.86
C TRP A 236 -4.51 -22.46 12.16
N LEU A 237 -5.30 -22.19 11.13
CA LEU A 237 -6.72 -21.79 11.25
C LEU A 237 -7.72 -22.94 11.04
N ARG A 238 -7.24 -24.16 10.75
CA ARG A 238 -8.04 -25.41 10.78
C ARG A 238 -8.13 -25.95 12.21
#